data_AF-A0A553N2B8-F1
#
_entry.id   AF-A0A553N2B8-F1
#
_cell.length_a   1.000
_cell.length_b   1.000
_cell.length_c   1.000
_cell.angle_alpha   90.00
_cell.angle_beta   90.00
_cell.angle_gamma   90.00
#
_symmetry.space_group_name_H-M   'P 1'
#
loop_
_entity.id
_entity.type
_entity.pdbx_description
1 polymer ?
#
loop_
_entity_poly.entity_id
_entity_poly.type
_entity_poly.pdbx_seq_one_letter_code
_entity_poly.pdbx_strand_id
1 'polypeptide(L)'
;MSSTVPRSGSVVFCLVLVMTLALYPVLKLLVVQIHSVITGQYVAGRHSVLLINCPTEQIAKDIGRSLMEKRMAACVNLFPRTSTMYYWKGEIRDASEILLLVRTTTSLVQRIVTFVNSVHPYEIPEIISFPIEDGSPRYLKWIEEAVSNI
;
A
#
# COMPACT_ATOMS: atom_id res chain seq x y z
N MET A 1 -54.72 -23.62 19.01
CA MET A 1 -53.33 -24.14 18.95
C MET A 1 -52.42 -23.00 18.49
N SER A 2 -51.77 -22.28 19.42
CA SER A 2 -50.72 -21.31 19.07
C SER A 2 -49.43 -21.74 19.76
N SER A 3 -48.54 -22.39 19.02
CA SER A 3 -47.21 -22.78 19.49
C SER A 3 -46.31 -21.54 19.52
N THR A 4 -46.01 -21.05 20.72
CA THR A 4 -45.00 -20.01 20.96
C THR A 4 -43.61 -20.62 20.82
N VAL A 5 -42.90 -20.28 19.75
CA VAL A 5 -41.49 -20.63 19.54
C VAL A 5 -40.64 -19.91 20.61
N PRO A 6 -39.69 -20.59 21.31
CA PRO A 6 -38.94 -19.99 22.40
C PRO A 6 -37.92 -18.98 21.86
N ARG A 7 -38.18 -17.69 22.11
CA ARG A 7 -37.35 -16.53 21.69
C ARG A 7 -35.86 -16.64 22.05
N SER A 8 -35.50 -17.42 23.07
CA SER A 8 -34.12 -17.57 23.55
C SER A 8 -33.21 -18.34 22.58
N GLY A 9 -33.74 -19.34 21.87
CA GLY A 9 -32.93 -20.17 20.96
C GLY A 9 -32.48 -19.40 19.71
N SER A 10 -33.36 -18.56 19.19
CA SER A 10 -33.08 -17.72 18.02
C SER A 10 -32.02 -16.66 18.30
N VAL A 11 -31.99 -16.08 19.51
CA VAL A 11 -30.99 -15.07 19.89
C VAL A 11 -29.60 -15.69 20.03
N VAL A 12 -29.49 -16.86 20.67
CA VAL A 12 -28.20 -17.57 20.81
C VAL A 12 -27.67 -18.00 19.45
N PHE A 13 -28.52 -18.56 18.57
CA PHE A 13 -28.11 -18.92 17.21
C PHE A 13 -27.61 -17.71 16.41
N CYS A 14 -28.31 -16.58 16.50
CA CYS A 14 -27.92 -15.35 15.82
C CYS A 14 -26.58 -14.82 16.34
N LEU A 15 -26.33 -14.88 17.66
CA LEU A 15 -25.05 -14.49 18.26
C LEU A 15 -23.90 -15.39 17.82
N VAL A 16 -24.10 -16.71 17.77
CA VAL A 16 -23.07 -17.65 17.28
C VAL A 16 -22.77 -17.42 15.80
N LEU A 17 -23.79 -17.17 14.97
CA LEU A 17 -23.61 -16.87 13.56
C LEU A 17 -22.85 -15.55 13.35
N VAL A 18 -23.21 -14.49 14.09
CA VAL A 18 -22.51 -13.21 14.00
C VAL A 18 -21.05 -13.34 14.47
N MET A 19 -20.81 -14.06 15.57
CA MET A 19 -19.46 -14.30 16.06
C MET A 19 -18.61 -15.12 15.09
N THR A 20 -19.16 -16.16 14.47
CA THR A 20 -18.44 -16.97 13.47
C THR A 20 -18.13 -16.16 12.20
N LEU A 21 -19.08 -15.37 11.71
CA LEU A 21 -18.85 -14.46 10.58
C LEU A 21 -17.79 -13.39 10.90
N ALA A 22 -17.79 -12.86 12.13
CA ALA A 22 -16.81 -11.88 12.58
C ALA A 22 -15.40 -12.48 12.78
N LEU A 23 -15.31 -13.72 13.27
CA LEU A 23 -14.04 -14.43 13.51
C LEU A 23 -13.43 -15.02 12.25
N TYR A 24 -14.24 -15.35 11.25
CA TYR A 24 -13.79 -15.96 9.99
C TYR A 24 -12.66 -15.20 9.28
N PRO A 25 -12.71 -13.87 9.06
CA PRO A 25 -11.63 -13.15 8.39
C PRO A 25 -10.30 -13.22 9.17
N VAL A 26 -10.36 -13.18 10.50
CA VAL A 26 -9.17 -13.31 11.36
C VAL A 26 -8.59 -14.71 11.24
N LEU A 27 -9.43 -15.75 11.33
CA LEU A 27 -9.00 -17.14 11.19
C LEU A 27 -8.40 -17.39 9.80
N LYS A 28 -9.01 -16.86 8.75
CA LYS A 28 -8.51 -16.96 7.37
C LYS A 28 -7.14 -16.31 7.23
N LEU A 29 -6.93 -15.13 7.82
CA LEU A 29 -5.64 -14.45 7.82
C LEU A 29 -4.56 -15.28 8.53
N LEU A 30 -4.89 -15.83 9.71
CA LEU A 30 -3.97 -16.68 10.48
C LEU A 30 -3.58 -17.94 9.69
N VAL A 31 -4.55 -18.60 9.04
CA VAL A 31 -4.27 -19.78 8.19
C VAL A 31 -3.32 -19.42 7.05
N VAL A 32 -3.52 -18.28 6.38
CA VAL A 32 -2.63 -17.83 5.30
C VAL A 32 -1.23 -17.54 5.83
N GLN A 33 -1.09 -16.89 6.98
CA GLN A 33 0.22 -16.62 7.59
C GLN A 33 0.94 -17.90 8.01
N ILE A 34 0.23 -18.83 8.66
CA ILE A 34 0.80 -20.12 9.07
C ILE A 34 1.19 -20.94 7.83
N HIS A 35 0.34 -20.97 6.81
CA HIS A 35 0.64 -21.65 5.55
C HIS A 35 1.88 -21.06 4.90
N SER A 36 1.98 -19.74 4.81
CA SER A 36 3.15 -19.02 4.30
C SER A 36 4.43 -19.37 5.05
N VAL A 37 4.39 -19.44 6.39
CA VAL A 37 5.55 -19.84 7.21
C VAL A 37 5.96 -21.28 6.92
N ILE A 38 5.00 -22.19 6.72
CA ILE A 38 5.26 -23.61 6.44
C ILE A 38 5.77 -23.82 5.01
N THR A 39 5.17 -23.16 4.03
CA THR A 39 5.47 -23.36 2.60
C THR A 39 6.57 -22.44 2.07
N GLY A 40 6.97 -21.44 2.86
CA GLY A 40 7.87 -20.38 2.41
C GLY A 40 7.24 -19.45 1.36
N GLN A 41 5.93 -19.53 1.15
CA GLN A 41 5.22 -18.66 0.21
C GLN A 41 5.11 -17.24 0.76
N TYR A 42 5.17 -16.25 -0.13
CA TYR A 42 5.05 -14.85 0.24
C TYR A 42 3.64 -14.50 0.74
N VAL A 43 3.54 -13.58 1.70
CA VAL A 43 2.26 -13.01 2.16
C VAL A 43 1.98 -11.73 1.39
N ALA A 44 0.92 -11.75 0.57
CA ALA A 44 0.45 -10.60 -0.19
C ALA A 44 0.24 -9.35 0.69
N GLY A 45 0.53 -8.18 0.13
CA GLY A 45 0.29 -6.88 0.78
C GLY A 45 1.32 -6.45 1.83
N ARG A 46 2.39 -7.21 2.09
CA ARG A 46 3.49 -6.77 2.98
C ARG A 46 4.36 -5.67 2.38
N HIS A 47 4.46 -5.65 1.05
CA HIS A 47 5.19 -4.64 0.28
C HIS A 47 4.24 -3.84 -0.58
N SER A 48 4.67 -2.63 -0.93
CA SER A 48 3.91 -1.74 -1.79
C SER A 48 4.79 -1.10 -2.85
N VAL A 49 4.17 -0.80 -3.98
CA VAL A 49 4.72 0.04 -5.04
C VAL A 49 4.00 1.37 -5.02
N LEU A 50 4.72 2.49 -4.92
CA LEU A 50 4.13 3.83 -5.01
C LEU A 50 4.46 4.47 -6.36
N LEU A 51 3.48 5.19 -6.91
CA LEU A 51 3.65 6.14 -8.00
C LEU A 51 3.66 7.54 -7.42
N ILE A 52 4.66 8.34 -7.82
CA ILE A 52 4.77 9.76 -7.46
C ILE A 52 5.13 10.54 -8.72
N ASN A 53 4.32 11.54 -9.10
CA ASN A 53 4.69 12.45 -10.19
C ASN A 53 5.46 13.65 -9.67
N CYS A 54 6.46 14.09 -10.42
CA CYS A 54 7.27 15.27 -10.12
C CYS A 54 7.41 16.19 -11.35
N PRO A 55 7.45 17.52 -11.18
CA PRO A 55 7.51 18.47 -12.29
C PRO A 55 8.83 18.46 -13.06
N THR A 56 9.94 18.03 -12.44
CA THR A 56 11.25 18.02 -13.10
C THR A 56 12.08 16.80 -12.68
N GLU A 57 13.06 16.46 -13.52
CA GLU A 57 14.01 15.36 -13.26
C GLU A 57 14.86 15.64 -12.01
N GLN A 58 15.23 16.89 -11.77
CA GLN A 58 16.00 17.26 -10.59
C GLN A 58 15.20 16.99 -9.31
N ILE A 59 13.94 17.44 -9.26
CA ILE A 59 13.06 17.24 -8.10
C ILE A 59 12.78 15.74 -7.87
N ALA A 60 12.55 14.99 -8.95
CA ALA A 60 12.40 13.54 -8.88
C ALA A 60 13.64 12.85 -8.29
N LYS A 61 14.84 13.26 -8.70
CA LYS A 61 16.11 12.72 -8.18
C LYS A 61 16.31 13.09 -6.72
N ASP A 62 16.00 14.31 -6.31
CA ASP A 62 16.19 14.79 -4.95
C ASP A 62 15.23 14.08 -3.98
N ILE A 63 13.96 13.94 -4.36
CA ILE A 63 12.98 13.15 -3.59
C ILE A 63 13.41 11.69 -3.53
N GLY A 64 13.71 11.07 -4.68
CA GLY A 64 14.11 9.66 -4.75
C GLY A 64 15.34 9.35 -3.90
N ARG A 65 16.38 10.20 -3.94
CA ARG A 65 17.56 10.08 -3.08
C ARG A 65 17.20 10.22 -1.61
N SER A 66 16.42 11.23 -1.25
CA SER A 66 16.01 11.46 0.13
C SER A 66 15.22 10.27 0.71
N LEU A 67 14.35 9.65 -0.09
CA LEU A 67 13.61 8.44 0.31
C LEU A 67 14.56 7.28 0.63
N MET A 68 15.57 7.07 -0.20
CA MET A 68 16.54 5.99 0.00
C MET A 68 17.51 6.27 1.15
N GLU A 69 18.03 7.50 1.27
CA GLU A 69 18.93 7.92 2.36
C GLU A 69 18.26 7.79 3.73
N LYS A 70 16.96 8.11 3.81
CA LYS A 70 16.15 7.93 5.03
C LYS A 70 15.67 6.49 5.23
N ARG A 71 16.10 5.55 4.37
CA ARG A 71 15.67 4.13 4.37
C ARG A 71 14.16 3.95 4.38
N MET A 72 13.43 4.83 3.69
CA MET A 72 11.98 4.72 3.51
C MET A 72 11.64 3.94 2.23
N ALA A 73 12.55 3.90 1.25
CA ALA A 73 12.39 3.15 0.02
C ALA A 73 13.62 2.27 -0.25
N ALA A 74 13.39 1.05 -0.71
CA ALA A 74 14.45 0.14 -1.11
C ALA A 74 14.98 0.47 -2.52
N CYS A 75 14.08 0.90 -3.41
CA CYS A 75 14.39 1.21 -4.81
C CYS A 75 13.43 2.27 -5.34
N VAL A 76 13.93 3.11 -6.26
CA VAL A 76 13.14 4.10 -6.99
C VAL A 76 13.55 4.03 -8.47
N ASN A 77 12.59 3.76 -9.36
CA ASN A 77 12.80 3.96 -10.80
C ASN A 77 12.27 5.34 -11.19
N LEU A 78 12.99 6.06 -12.04
CA LEU A 78 12.55 7.32 -12.62
C LEU A 78 12.23 7.08 -14.09
N PHE A 79 10.97 7.30 -14.48
CA PHE A 79 10.54 7.28 -15.86
C PHE A 79 10.63 8.69 -16.44
N PRO A 80 11.56 8.95 -17.37
CA PRO A 80 11.74 10.29 -17.91
C PRO A 80 10.57 10.67 -18.82
N ARG A 81 10.20 11.95 -18.79
CA ARG A 81 9.31 12.62 -19.76
C ARG A 81 7.96 11.92 -19.95
N THR A 82 7.16 11.84 -18.89
CA THR A 82 5.75 11.50 -19.00
C THR A 82 4.94 12.73 -19.43
N SER A 83 3.83 12.51 -20.14
CA SER A 83 2.86 13.56 -20.46
C SER A 83 1.62 13.34 -19.60
N THR A 84 1.28 14.33 -18.78
CA THR A 84 0.15 14.28 -17.86
C THR A 84 -0.91 15.28 -18.32
N MET A 85 -2.13 14.79 -18.59
CA MET A 85 -3.29 15.64 -18.89
C MET A 85 -4.23 15.67 -17.68
N TYR A 86 -4.65 16.85 -17.26
CA TYR A 86 -5.55 17.02 -16.11
C TYR A 86 -6.45 18.24 -16.26
N TYR A 87 -7.55 18.26 -15.49
CA TYR A 87 -8.43 19.42 -15.43
C TYR A 87 -7.91 20.45 -14.43
N TRP A 88 -7.80 21.69 -14.86
CA TRP A 88 -7.51 22.83 -14.00
C TRP A 88 -8.40 24.00 -14.36
N LYS A 89 -9.17 24.50 -13.38
CA LYS A 89 -10.10 25.63 -13.55
C LYS A 89 -11.04 25.48 -14.77
N GLY A 90 -11.50 24.26 -15.02
CA GLY A 90 -12.44 23.95 -16.11
C GLY A 90 -11.80 23.71 -17.47
N GLU A 91 -10.47 23.79 -17.59
CA GLU A 91 -9.75 23.53 -18.84
C GLU A 91 -8.85 22.30 -18.71
N ILE A 92 -8.65 21.59 -19.82
CA ILE A 92 -7.63 20.53 -19.89
C ILE A 92 -6.26 21.20 -20.00
N ARG A 93 -5.32 20.75 -19.17
CA ARG A 93 -3.93 21.18 -19.15
C ARG A 93 -3.02 19.99 -19.41
N ASP A 94 -1.95 20.25 -20.14
CA ASP A 94 -0.85 19.33 -20.36
C ASP A 94 0.36 19.73 -19.52
N ALA A 95 1.04 18.77 -18.92
CA ALA A 95 2.31 18.94 -18.23
C ALA A 95 3.29 17.83 -18.63
N SER A 96 4.57 18.18 -18.72
CA SER A 96 5.63 17.17 -18.79
C SER A 96 6.15 16.91 -17.39
N GLU A 97 6.16 15.65 -16.99
CA GLU A 97 6.49 15.23 -15.64
C GLU A 97 7.48 14.06 -15.64
N ILE A 98 7.91 13.68 -14.45
CA ILE A 98 8.74 12.51 -14.18
C ILE A 98 7.98 11.63 -13.20
N LEU A 99 7.72 10.40 -13.61
CA LEU A 99 7.05 9.42 -12.76
C LEU A 99 8.08 8.61 -11.98
N LEU A 100 7.98 8.62 -10.65
CA LEU A 100 8.73 7.76 -9.77
C LEU A 100 7.93 6.49 -9.48
N LEU A 101 8.62 5.35 -9.51
CA LEU A 101 8.08 4.05 -9.11
C LEU A 101 8.89 3.51 -7.94
N VAL A 102 8.36 3.70 -6.74
CA VAL A 102 9.03 3.47 -5.45
C VAL A 102 8.64 2.10 -4.90
N ARG A 103 9.61 1.30 -4.46
CA ARG A 103 9.37 0.00 -3.79
C ARG A 103 9.72 0.11 -2.31
N THR A 104 8.81 -0.33 -1.46
CA THR A 104 8.94 -0.25 0.00
C THR A 104 8.09 -1.31 0.69
N THR A 105 8.15 -1.36 2.03
CA THR A 105 7.18 -2.08 2.86
C THR A 105 5.89 -1.28 3.02
N THR A 106 4.75 -1.96 3.06
CA THR A 106 3.43 -1.33 3.19
C THR A 106 3.31 -0.49 4.46
N SER A 107 4.02 -0.86 5.53
CA SER A 107 4.09 -0.11 6.79
C SER A 107 4.67 1.30 6.63
N LEU A 108 5.50 1.55 5.61
CA LEU A 108 6.18 2.83 5.40
C LEU A 108 5.45 3.78 4.44
N VAL A 109 4.36 3.33 3.80
CA VAL A 109 3.61 4.11 2.81
C VAL A 109 3.20 5.47 3.39
N GLN A 110 2.59 5.50 4.57
CA GLN A 110 2.10 6.77 5.15
C GLN A 110 3.25 7.72 5.54
N ARG A 111 4.39 7.16 5.95
CA ARG A 111 5.59 7.95 6.24
C ARG A 111 6.16 8.57 4.97
N ILE A 112 6.20 7.83 3.86
CA ILE A 112 6.59 8.35 2.56
C ILE A 112 5.63 9.45 2.12
N VAL A 113 4.31 9.24 2.19
CA VAL A 113 3.30 10.25 1.85
C VAL A 113 3.54 11.54 2.62
N THR A 114 3.71 11.44 3.95
CA THR A 114 3.97 12.59 4.82
C THR A 114 5.26 13.33 4.44
N PHE A 115 6.33 12.59 4.17
CA PHE A 115 7.61 13.18 3.78
C PHE A 115 7.54 13.84 2.40
N VAL A 116 6.96 13.19 1.41
CA VAL A 116 6.85 13.73 0.06
C VAL A 116 6.00 15.00 0.08
N ASN A 117 4.88 15.02 0.80
CA ASN A 117 4.06 16.22 0.97
C ASN A 117 4.83 17.40 1.58
N SER A 118 5.83 17.17 2.43
CA SER A 118 6.60 18.25 3.05
C SER A 118 7.70 18.84 2.17
N VAL A 119 8.10 18.15 1.11
CA VAL A 119 9.20 18.57 0.22
C VAL A 119 8.77 18.78 -1.22
N HIS A 120 7.59 18.29 -1.61
CA HIS A 120 7.11 18.39 -2.98
C HIS A 120 6.65 19.82 -3.31
N PRO A 121 6.99 20.36 -4.49
CA PRO A 121 6.65 21.75 -4.85
C PRO A 121 5.14 21.99 -5.09
N TYR A 122 4.39 20.94 -5.48
CA TYR A 122 2.95 21.04 -5.63
C TYR A 122 2.26 20.96 -4.27
N GLU A 123 1.18 21.73 -4.11
CA GLU A 123 0.33 21.70 -2.92
C GLU A 123 -0.35 20.34 -2.72
N ILE A 124 -0.75 19.69 -3.82
CA ILE A 124 -1.41 18.37 -3.83
C ILE A 124 -0.65 17.46 -4.80
N PRO A 125 0.48 16.84 -4.37
CA PRO A 125 1.19 15.90 -5.22
C PRO A 125 0.38 14.62 -5.44
N GLU A 126 0.50 14.03 -6.63
CA GLU A 126 0.01 12.68 -6.88
C GLU A 126 0.92 11.67 -6.16
N ILE A 127 0.35 10.94 -5.19
CA ILE A 127 1.02 9.84 -4.49
C ILE A 127 0.00 8.71 -4.32
N ILE A 128 0.18 7.60 -5.05
CA ILE A 128 -0.71 6.45 -4.98
C ILE A 128 0.08 5.16 -4.78
N SER A 129 -0.45 4.24 -3.97
CA SER A 129 0.21 2.99 -3.61
C SER A 129 -0.60 1.77 -4.00
N PHE A 130 0.07 0.74 -4.52
CA PHE A 130 -0.51 -0.56 -4.84
C PHE A 130 0.17 -1.65 -4.01
N PRO A 131 -0.59 -2.57 -3.38
CA PRO A 131 0.00 -3.71 -2.70
C PRO A 131 0.68 -4.65 -3.70
N ILE A 132 1.81 -5.23 -3.30
CA ILE A 132 2.44 -6.33 -4.05
C ILE A 132 1.79 -7.63 -3.61
N GLU A 133 1.10 -8.28 -4.54
CA GLU A 133 0.43 -9.57 -4.34
C GLU A 133 1.41 -10.76 -4.38
N ASP A 134 2.41 -10.71 -5.27
CA ASP A 134 3.41 -11.77 -5.42
C ASP A 134 4.74 -11.24 -5.98
N GLY A 135 5.80 -12.03 -5.87
CA GLY A 135 7.11 -11.73 -6.42
C GLY A 135 8.19 -12.69 -5.95
N SER A 136 9.42 -12.46 -6.40
CA SER A 136 10.57 -13.27 -5.97
C SER A 136 10.80 -13.14 -4.45
N PRO A 137 10.77 -14.23 -3.67
CA PRO A 137 10.94 -14.15 -2.21
C PRO A 137 12.25 -13.50 -1.79
N ARG A 138 13.33 -13.73 -2.56
CA ARG A 138 14.64 -13.11 -2.30
C ARG A 138 14.61 -11.60 -2.52
N TYR A 139 13.90 -11.14 -3.55
CA TYR A 139 13.78 -9.71 -3.84
C TYR A 139 12.91 -9.01 -2.80
N LEU A 140 11.79 -9.62 -2.41
CA LEU A 140 10.90 -9.07 -1.39
C LEU A 140 11.60 -9.01 -0.03
N LYS A 141 12.36 -10.04 0.35
CA LYS A 141 13.19 -10.01 1.55
C LYS A 141 14.24 -8.90 1.50
N TRP A 142 14.88 -8.69 0.36
CA TRP A 142 15.83 -7.58 0.20
C TRP A 142 15.15 -6.21 0.37
N ILE A 143 13.91 -6.03 -0.07
CA ILE A 143 13.16 -4.79 0.19
C ILE A 143 13.04 -4.57 1.71
N GLU A 144 12.66 -5.59 2.49
CA GLU A 144 12.55 -5.49 3.95
C GLU A 144 13.89 -5.12 4.60
N GLU A 145 15.00 -5.70 4.14
CA GLU A 145 16.35 -5.45 4.67
C GLU A 145 16.89 -4.06 4.32
N ALA A 146 16.50 -3.50 3.17
CA ALA A 146 16.96 -2.21 2.69
C ALA A 146 16.30 -1.02 3.41
N VAL A 147 15.09 -1.21 3.96
CA VAL A 147 14.31 -0.15 4.62
C VAL A 147 14.36 -0.27 6.14
N SER A 148 13.99 0.80 6.84
CA SER A 148 13.98 0.85 8.30
C SER A 148 12.58 1.12 8.84
N ASN A 149 12.09 0.24 9.71
CA ASN A 149 10.80 0.40 10.40
C ASN A 149 10.88 1.29 11.67
N ILE A 150 11.99 2.04 11.87
CA ILE A 150 12.21 2.89 13.04
C ILE A 150 11.37 4.16 12.97
#